data_AF-A0A2U3LSN7-F1
#
_entry.id   AF-A0A2U3LSN7-F1
#
_cell.length_a   1.000
_cell.length_b   1.000
_cell.length_c   1.000
_cell.angle_alpha   90.00
_cell.angle_beta   90.00
_cell.angle_gamma   90.00
#
_symmetry.space_group_name_H-M   'P 1'
#
loop_
_entity.id
_entity.type
_entity.pdbx_description
1 polymer ?
#
loop_
_entity_poly.entity_id
_entity_poly.type
_entity_poly.pdbx_seq_one_letter_code
_entity_poly.pdbx_strand_id
1 'polypeptide(L)'
;MGKFLVGASMRRMREGRLEARVYRDIEQQDRWIAWSAKIGWMGFPARPNGWAEREPVVELDAVRLREVPLARALNTSLLEAFRRAVQPAAHTLSG
;
A
#
# COMPACT_ATOMS: atom_id res chain seq x y z
N MET A 1 17.79 -8.65 -18.71
CA MET A 1 16.57 -8.88 -17.89
C MET A 1 16.98 -9.14 -16.46
N GLY A 2 16.85 -8.16 -15.56
CA GLY A 2 17.16 -8.34 -14.14
C GLY A 2 15.87 -8.49 -13.34
N LYS A 3 15.54 -9.72 -12.93
CA LYS A 3 14.47 -9.97 -11.95
C LYS A 3 15.06 -9.76 -10.57
N PHE A 4 14.57 -8.78 -9.83
CA PHE A 4 14.95 -8.59 -8.44
C PHE A 4 13.89 -9.22 -7.54
N LEU A 5 14.28 -10.29 -6.85
CA LEU A 5 13.51 -10.84 -5.74
C LEU A 5 13.34 -9.76 -4.68
N VAL A 6 12.09 -9.55 -4.25
CA VAL A 6 11.66 -8.53 -3.29
C VAL A 6 12.28 -8.84 -1.91
N GLY A 7 13.54 -8.44 -1.71
CA GLY A 7 14.31 -8.86 -0.54
C GLY A 7 15.13 -7.77 0.16
N ALA A 8 15.68 -6.77 -0.54
CA ALA A 8 16.78 -6.01 0.08
C ALA A 8 16.85 -4.48 -0.15
N SER A 9 16.13 -3.87 -1.08
CA SER A 9 16.45 -2.50 -1.49
C SER A 9 15.35 -1.45 -1.26
N MET A 10 14.80 -1.37 -0.05
CA MET A 10 13.92 -0.23 0.31
C MET A 10 13.96 0.18 1.80
N ARG A 11 15.02 -0.21 2.51
CA ARG A 11 15.20 -0.02 3.97
C ARG A 11 15.55 1.40 4.41
N ARG A 12 15.33 2.44 3.60
CA ARG A 12 15.76 3.81 3.92
C ARG A 12 14.76 4.89 3.52
N MET A 13 13.51 4.80 3.99
CA MET A 13 12.64 5.98 4.01
C MET A 13 11.97 6.07 5.39
N ARG A 14 12.25 7.17 6.07
CA ARG A 14 12.09 7.43 7.51
C ARG A 14 10.63 7.71 7.90
N GLU A 15 10.14 6.93 8.85
CA GLU A 15 9.62 7.31 10.18
C GLU A 15 8.64 8.48 10.29
N GLY A 16 7.41 8.14 10.72
CA GLY A 16 6.56 9.02 11.52
C GLY A 16 5.25 9.45 10.86
N ARG A 17 4.15 8.80 11.28
CA ARG A 17 2.73 9.17 11.03
C ARG A 17 2.17 8.64 9.70
N LEU A 18 1.60 7.43 9.76
CA LEU A 18 1.07 6.64 8.64
C LEU A 18 2.15 6.40 7.57
N GLU A 19 3.03 5.41 7.78
CA GLU A 19 4.02 4.95 6.79
C GLU A 19 3.34 4.21 5.63
N ALA A 20 2.39 4.87 4.99
CA ALA A 20 1.53 4.37 3.95
C ALA A 20 1.88 5.08 2.66
N ARG A 21 2.39 4.33 1.68
CA ARG A 21 2.74 4.86 0.37
C ARG A 21 1.84 4.25 -0.68
N VAL A 22 1.50 5.03 -1.69
CA VAL A 22 0.68 4.59 -2.81
C VAL A 22 1.42 4.86 -4.10
N TYR A 23 1.34 3.88 -4.99
CA TYR A 23 1.99 3.89 -6.28
C TYR A 23 0.96 3.54 -7.35
N ARG A 24 1.09 4.17 -8.52
CA ARG A 24 0.51 3.64 -9.76
C ARG A 24 1.54 2.84 -10.51
N ASP A 25 1.08 1.74 -11.07
CA ASP A 25 1.75 1.13 -12.21
C ASP A 25 1.50 2.01 -13.44
N ILE A 26 2.56 2.38 -14.16
CA ILE A 26 2.48 3.21 -15.36
C ILE A 26 1.84 2.46 -16.54
N GLU A 27 1.93 1.14 -16.57
CA GLU A 27 1.35 0.30 -17.63
C GLU A 27 -0.05 -0.20 -17.25
N GLN A 28 -0.31 -0.42 -15.95
CA GLN A 28 -1.60 -0.89 -15.42
C GLN A 28 -2.31 0.20 -14.63
N GLN A 29 -2.92 1.14 -15.35
CA GLN A 29 -3.56 2.32 -14.78
C GLN A 29 -4.82 2.02 -13.96
N ASP A 30 -5.40 0.84 -14.14
CA ASP A 30 -6.57 0.31 -13.45
C ASP A 30 -6.23 -0.29 -12.08
N ARG A 31 -4.95 -0.31 -11.70
CA ARG A 31 -4.47 -0.89 -10.45
C ARG A 31 -3.66 0.10 -9.62
N TRP A 32 -3.95 0.11 -8.32
CA TRP A 32 -3.12 0.76 -7.31
C TRP A 32 -2.24 -0.26 -6.62
N ILE A 33 -1.06 0.20 -6.20
CA ILE A 33 -0.16 -0.53 -5.33
C ILE A 33 0.01 0.30 -4.05
N ALA A 34 -0.16 -0.33 -2.90
CA ALA A 34 0.04 0.26 -1.60
C ALA A 34 1.15 -0.46 -0.84
N TRP A 35 1.89 0.28 -0.03
CA TRP A 35 2.90 -0.27 0.87
C TRP A 35 2.80 0.34 2.26
N SER A 36 2.94 -0.48 3.29
CA SER A 36 3.40 -0.03 4.61
C SER A 36 4.25 -1.08 5.30
N ALA A 37 5.04 -0.65 6.29
CA ALA A 37 5.83 -1.57 7.11
C ALA A 37 4.97 -2.63 7.83
N LYS A 38 3.69 -2.34 8.12
CA LYS A 38 2.79 -3.25 8.83
C LYS A 38 2.04 -4.22 7.92
N ILE A 39 1.77 -3.87 6.66
CA ILE A 39 0.94 -4.69 5.76
C ILE A 39 1.71 -5.27 4.57
N GLY A 40 2.94 -4.81 4.31
CA GLY A 40 3.69 -5.16 3.12
C GLY A 40 3.13 -4.52 1.85
N TRP A 41 3.40 -5.14 0.71
CA TRP A 41 2.95 -4.70 -0.61
C TRP A 41 1.59 -5.30 -0.95
N MET A 42 0.61 -4.44 -1.25
CA MET A 42 -0.75 -4.83 -1.59
C MET A 42 -1.17 -4.17 -2.91
N GLY A 43 -1.72 -4.94 -3.84
CA GLY A 43 -2.30 -4.43 -5.07
C GLY A 43 -3.82 -4.45 -4.98
N PHE A 44 -4.49 -3.45 -5.54
CA PHE A 44 -5.95 -3.36 -5.49
C PHE A 44 -6.52 -2.55 -6.67
N PRO A 45 -7.78 -2.77 -7.07
CA PRO A 45 -8.42 -2.02 -8.15
C PRO A 45 -8.50 -0.50 -7.91
N ALA A 46 -8.29 0.28 -8.97
CA ALA A 46 -8.39 1.75 -8.98
C ALA A 46 -9.83 2.27 -9.09
N ARG A 47 -10.70 1.77 -8.21
CA ARG A 47 -12.13 2.13 -8.15
C ARG A 47 -12.59 2.34 -6.71
N PRO A 48 -13.78 2.94 -6.50
CA PRO A 48 -14.35 3.05 -5.16
C PRO A 48 -14.39 1.69 -4.44
N ASN A 49 -13.99 1.66 -3.18
CA ASN A 49 -13.88 0.45 -2.34
C ASN A 49 -12.93 -0.67 -2.84
N GLY A 50 -12.07 -0.40 -3.84
CA GLY A 50 -11.18 -1.43 -4.40
C GLY A 50 -10.26 -2.11 -3.37
N TRP A 51 -9.96 -1.46 -2.24
CA TRP A 51 -9.15 -2.05 -1.17
C TRP A 51 -9.74 -3.35 -0.56
N ALA A 52 -11.05 -3.56 -0.69
CA ALA A 52 -11.69 -4.80 -0.25
C ALA A 52 -11.19 -6.03 -1.04
N GLU A 53 -10.78 -5.82 -2.29
CA GLU A 53 -10.30 -6.85 -3.23
C GLU A 53 -8.77 -6.88 -3.30
N ARG A 54 -8.10 -6.37 -2.26
CA ARG A 54 -6.64 -6.31 -2.23
C ARG A 54 -6.02 -7.70 -2.17
N GLU A 55 -4.88 -7.83 -2.82
CA GLU A 55 -4.05 -9.04 -2.77
C GLU A 55 -2.58 -8.71 -2.53
N PRO A 56 -1.83 -9.61 -1.85
CA PRO A 56 -0.39 -9.45 -1.70
C PRO A 56 0.30 -9.41 -3.05
N VAL A 57 1.25 -8.49 -3.22
CA VAL A 57 2.03 -8.42 -4.45
C VAL A 57 3.33 -9.20 -4.30
N VAL A 58 3.48 -10.24 -5.11
CA VAL A 58 4.63 -11.16 -5.05
C VAL A 58 5.80 -10.65 -5.89
N GLU A 59 5.53 -10.01 -7.02
CA GLU A 59 6.54 -9.46 -7.93
C GLU A 59 6.13 -8.05 -8.37
N LEU A 60 7.07 -7.10 -8.24
CA LEU A 60 6.90 -5.70 -8.63
C LEU A 60 8.15 -5.23 -9.37
N ASP A 61 7.96 -4.71 -10.57
CA ASP A 61 9.02 -3.98 -11.27
C ASP A 61 9.02 -2.53 -10.79
N ALA A 62 9.99 -2.18 -9.94
CA ALA A 62 10.10 -0.85 -9.34
C ALA A 62 10.24 0.26 -10.39
N VAL A 63 10.71 -0.04 -11.60
CA VAL A 63 10.83 0.94 -12.70
C VAL A 63 9.45 1.41 -13.17
N ARG A 64 8.41 0.58 -12.99
CA ARG A 64 7.04 0.86 -13.42
C ARG A 64 6.21 1.60 -12.37
N LEU A 65 6.75 1.78 -11.16
CA LEU A 65 6.02 2.38 -10.06
C LEU A 65 6.26 3.87 -9.97
N ARG A 66 5.16 4.62 -10.02
CA ARG A 66 5.14 6.04 -9.67
C ARG A 66 4.42 6.24 -8.37
N GLU A 67 5.16 6.65 -7.35
CA GLU A 67 4.57 7.12 -6.11
C GLU A 67 3.66 8.32 -6.40
N VAL A 68 2.48 8.31 -5.79
CA VAL A 68 1.51 9.40 -5.88
C VAL A 68 1.09 9.84 -4.49
N PRO A 69 0.56 11.07 -4.34
CA PRO A 69 -0.04 11.49 -3.08
C PRO A 69 -1.19 10.56 -2.69
N LEU A 70 -1.28 10.18 -1.41
CA LEU A 70 -2.37 9.38 -0.84
C LEU A 70 -3.77 9.93 -1.21
N ALA A 71 -3.89 11.26 -1.34
CA ALA A 71 -5.12 11.92 -1.77
C ALA A 71 -5.66 11.43 -3.13
N ARG A 72 -4.80 10.90 -4.02
CA ARG A 72 -5.23 10.31 -5.30
C ARG A 72 -5.96 8.99 -5.14
N ALA A 73 -5.76 8.28 -4.02
CA ALA A 73 -6.47 7.06 -3.68
C ALA A 73 -7.67 7.30 -2.74
N LEU A 74 -8.13 8.55 -2.62
CA LEU A 74 -9.40 8.85 -1.95
C LEU A 74 -10.53 8.01 -2.55
N ASN A 75 -11.48 7.61 -1.71
CA ASN A 75 -12.61 6.70 -2.03
C ASN A 75 -12.27 5.22 -2.24
N THR A 76 -11.00 4.81 -2.16
CA THR A 76 -10.64 3.38 -2.27
C THR A 76 -10.71 2.61 -0.95
N SER A 77 -11.03 3.28 0.17
CA SER A 77 -10.99 2.77 1.55
C SER A 77 -9.59 2.45 2.10
N LEU A 78 -8.54 2.78 1.35
CA LEU A 78 -7.14 2.56 1.74
C LEU A 78 -6.73 3.36 2.99
N LEU A 79 -7.07 4.65 3.06
CA LEU A 79 -6.67 5.52 4.17
C LEU A 79 -7.20 5.02 5.51
N GLU A 80 -8.47 4.61 5.54
CA GLU A 80 -9.10 4.04 6.73
C GLU A 80 -8.44 2.72 7.14
N ALA A 81 -8.07 1.88 6.18
CA ALA A 81 -7.35 0.64 6.47
C ALA A 81 -5.97 0.90 7.10
N PHE A 82 -5.22 1.88 6.59
CA PHE A 82 -3.94 2.25 7.18
C PHE A 82 -4.09 2.84 8.58
N ARG A 83 -5.13 3.66 8.82
CA ARG A 83 -5.42 4.20 10.16
C ARG A 83 -5.72 3.07 11.15
N ARG A 84 -6.53 2.08 10.76
CA ARG A 84 -6.80 0.89 11.59
C ARG A 84 -5.56 0.05 11.85
N ALA A 85 -4.68 -0.12 10.86
CA ALA A 85 -3.43 -0.86 11.03
C ALA A 85 -2.44 -0.12 11.94
N VAL A 86 -2.45 1.22 11.94
CA VAL A 86 -1.58 2.02 12.80
C VAL A 86 -2.11 2.10 14.23
N GLN A 87 -3.43 2.16 14.43
CA GLN A 87 -4.03 2.09 15.75
C GLN A 87 -3.73 0.72 16.39
N PRO A 88 -3.08 0.66 17.56
CA PRO A 88 -3.12 -0.57 18.36
C PRO A 88 -4.59 -0.88 18.64
N ALA A 89 -4.95 -2.16 18.74
CA ALA A 89 -6.30 -2.60 19.05
C ALA A 89 -6.79 -1.96 20.37
N ALA A 90 -7.38 -0.76 20.29
CA ALA A 90 -7.84 0.00 21.45
C ALA A 90 -9.22 -0.46 21.94
N HIS A 91 -9.62 -1.68 21.59
CA HIS A 91 -10.91 -2.26 21.93
C HIS A 91 -10.74 -3.72 22.34
N THR A 92 -10.02 -3.96 23.42
CA THR A 92 -10.17 -5.20 24.19
C THR A 92 -10.10 -4.89 25.67
N LEU A 93 -10.98 -4.01 26.14
CA LEU A 93 -11.36 -3.93 27.55
C LEU A 93 -12.71 -3.21 27.64
N SER A 94 -13.79 -3.98 27.64
CA SER A 94 -15.06 -3.61 28.29
C SER A 94 -15.92 -4.86 28.43
N GLY A 95 -16.13 -5.28 29.67
CA GLY A 95 -17.22 -6.18 30.07
C GLY A 95 -16.84 -7.63 30.19
#